data_AF-F9D3Z4-F1
#
_entry.id   AF-F9D3Z4-F1
#
_cell.length_a   1.000
_cell.length_b   1.000
_cell.length_c   1.000
_cell.angle_alpha   90.00
_cell.angle_beta   90.00
_cell.angle_gamma   90.00
#
_symmetry.space_group_name_H-M   'P 1'
#
loop_
_entity.id
_entity.type
_entity.pdbx_description
1 polymer ?
#
loop_
_entity_poly.entity_id
_entity_poly.type
_entity_poly.pdbx_seq_one_letter_code
_entity_poly.pdbx_strand_id
1 'polypeptide(L)'
;MAYIDVANLTPENIVTLDDKQWIMTKRQKTSVATNVLLLDIPKNIIEKYSGKTYRDGKLFPMLTNQRTNSYLKEIADICGIKKDLTFHTAKHREIRKYQITNRLV
;
A
#
# COMPACT_ATOMS: atom_id res chain seq x y z
N MET A 1 0.41 -0.46 -8.64
CA MET A 1 -0.66 0.44 -8.22
C MET A 1 -0.06 1.82 -8.15
N ALA A 2 -0.80 2.83 -8.59
CA ALA A 2 -0.41 4.22 -8.38
C ALA A 2 -0.83 4.67 -6.98
N TYR A 3 -0.23 5.77 -6.50
CA TYR A 3 -0.62 6.42 -5.24
C TYR A 3 -2.14 6.62 -5.16
N ILE A 4 -2.74 7.07 -6.26
CA ILE A 4 -4.16 7.39 -6.31
C ILE A 4 -5.08 6.16 -6.21
N ASP A 5 -4.60 4.98 -6.64
CA ASP A 5 -5.36 3.73 -6.51
C ASP A 5 -5.44 3.34 -5.02
N VAL A 6 -4.36 3.52 -4.25
CA VAL A 6 -4.30 3.22 -2.81
C VAL A 6 -5.03 4.27 -1.99
N ALA A 7 -4.88 5.55 -2.36
CA ALA A 7 -5.54 6.66 -1.68
C ALA A 7 -7.06 6.63 -1.82
N ASN A 8 -7.58 5.98 -2.86
CA ASN A 8 -9.01 5.83 -3.07
C ASN A 8 -9.61 4.53 -2.53
N LEU A 9 -8.80 3.64 -1.94
CA LEU A 9 -9.33 2.42 -1.33
C LEU A 9 -10.32 2.75 -0.23
N THR A 10 -11.47 2.11 -0.29
CA THR A 10 -12.50 2.11 0.73
C THR A 10 -12.62 0.72 1.35
N PRO A 11 -13.19 0.60 2.56
CA PRO A 11 -13.47 -0.71 3.17
C PRO A 11 -14.30 -1.63 2.26
N GLU A 12 -15.19 -1.07 1.44
CA GLU A 12 -16.02 -1.80 0.48
C GLU A 12 -15.23 -2.47 -0.64
N ASN A 13 -13.97 -2.04 -0.89
CA ASN A 13 -13.11 -2.71 -1.86
C ASN A 13 -12.51 -4.02 -1.32
N ILE A 14 -12.68 -4.32 -0.03
CA ILE A 14 -12.23 -5.57 0.57
C ILE A 14 -13.36 -6.58 0.48
N VAL A 15 -13.18 -7.61 -0.34
CA VAL A 15 -14.15 -8.69 -0.58
C VAL A 15 -13.59 -9.99 -0.02
N THR A 16 -14.40 -10.72 0.74
CA THR A 16 -14.04 -12.06 1.23
C THR A 16 -14.57 -13.11 0.25
N LEU A 17 -13.68 -13.91 -0.32
CA LEU A 17 -13.97 -15.02 -1.24
C LEU A 17 -13.14 -16.23 -0.80
N ASP A 18 -13.78 -17.39 -0.64
CA ASP A 18 -13.13 -18.65 -0.24
C ASP A 18 -12.26 -18.51 1.02
N ASP A 19 -12.83 -17.90 2.07
CA ASP A 19 -12.17 -17.57 3.35
C ASP A 19 -10.92 -16.67 3.23
N LYS A 20 -10.67 -16.11 2.04
CA LYS A 20 -9.57 -15.21 1.77
C LYS A 20 -10.09 -13.82 1.50
N GLN A 21 -9.39 -12.81 2.00
CA GLN A 21 -9.72 -11.42 1.73
C GLN A 21 -8.97 -10.95 0.48
N TRP A 22 -9.68 -10.23 -0.38
CA TRP A 22 -9.18 -9.70 -1.63
C TRP A 22 -9.45 -8.20 -1.69
N ILE A 23 -8.47 -7.43 -2.15
CA ILE A 23 -8.67 -6.05 -2.55
C ILE A 23 -9.09 -6.07 -4.02
N MET A 24 -10.36 -5.77 -4.28
CA MET A 24 -10.93 -5.65 -5.62
C MET A 24 -11.19 -4.17 -5.90
N THR A 25 -10.41 -3.59 -6.82
CA THR A 25 -10.54 -2.19 -7.20
C THR A 25 -10.41 -2.03 -8.70
N LYS A 26 -10.94 -0.93 -9.26
CA LYS A 26 -10.70 -0.57 -10.67
C LYS A 26 -9.68 0.56 -10.70
N ARG A 27 -8.61 0.38 -11.49
CA ARG A 27 -7.61 1.44 -11.64
C ARG A 27 -8.24 2.69 -12.19
N GLN A 28 -7.99 3.82 -11.54
CA GLN A 28 -8.56 5.09 -11.98
C GLN A 28 -8.05 5.49 -13.38
N LYS A 29 -6.77 5.21 -13.67
CA LYS A 29 -6.12 5.65 -14.91
C LYS A 29 -6.55 4.86 -16.16
N THR A 30 -6.90 3.58 -16.00
CA THR A 30 -7.11 2.67 -17.13
C THR A 30 -8.42 1.89 -17.07
N SER A 31 -9.21 2.08 -16.01
CA SER A 31 -10.46 1.36 -15.72
C SER A 31 -10.31 -0.17 -15.63
N VAL A 32 -9.08 -0.68 -15.59
CA VAL A 32 -8.79 -2.11 -15.50
C VAL A 32 -9.01 -2.59 -14.07
N ALA A 33 -9.82 -3.64 -13.91
CA ALA A 33 -10.01 -4.32 -12.63
C ALA A 33 -8.67 -4.89 -12.14
N THR A 34 -8.36 -4.64 -10.88
CA THR A 34 -7.16 -5.10 -10.18
C THR A 34 -7.61 -5.83 -8.93
N ASN A 35 -7.33 -7.13 -8.90
CA ASN A 35 -7.61 -8.01 -7.77
C ASN A 35 -6.29 -8.38 -7.12
N VAL A 36 -6.15 -8.11 -5.83
CA VAL A 36 -4.94 -8.41 -5.06
C VAL A 36 -5.33 -9.18 -3.81
N LEU A 37 -4.72 -10.35 -3.61
CA LEU A 37 -4.90 -11.11 -2.39
C LEU A 37 -4.37 -10.33 -1.20
N LEU A 38 -5.19 -10.17 -0.16
CA LEU A 38 -4.81 -9.53 1.09
C LEU A 38 -4.14 -10.57 1.99
N LEU A 39 -2.82 -10.45 2.14
CA LEU A 39 -2.03 -11.28 3.05
C LEU A 39 -2.12 -10.75 4.48
N ASP A 40 -1.66 -11.55 5.45
CA ASP A 40 -1.76 -11.23 6.88
C ASP A 40 -1.04 -9.92 7.26
N ILE A 41 0.10 -9.64 6.63
CA ILE A 41 0.87 -8.42 6.91
C ILE A 41 0.07 -7.16 6.49
N PRO A 42 -0.40 -7.03 5.24
CA PRO A 42 -1.36 -6.00 4.85
C PRO A 42 -2.60 -5.91 5.74
N LYS A 43 -3.17 -7.04 6.15
CA LYS A 43 -4.37 -7.10 6.99
C LYS A 43 -4.14 -6.44 8.36
N ASN A 44 -3.03 -6.78 9.02
CA ASN A 44 -2.64 -6.16 10.30
C ASN A 44 -2.41 -4.65 10.17
N ILE A 45 -1.89 -4.19 9.01
CA ILE A 45 -1.73 -2.76 8.75
C ILE A 45 -3.10 -2.08 8.63
N ILE A 46 -4.03 -2.66 7.87
CA ILE A 46 -5.39 -2.11 7.74
C ILE A 46 -6.07 -2.04 9.11
N GLU A 47 -5.99 -3.10 9.90
CA GLU A 47 -6.57 -3.15 11.24
C GLU A 47 -5.98 -2.09 12.16
N LYS A 48 -4.66 -1.85 12.11
CA LYS A 48 -4.00 -0.78 12.88
C LYS A 48 -4.56 0.62 12.59
N TYR A 49 -4.97 0.88 11.34
CA TYR A 49 -5.55 2.17 10.94
C TYR A 49 -7.08 2.21 11.01
N SER A 50 -7.73 1.07 11.27
CA SER A 50 -9.18 0.95 11.23
C SER A 50 -9.94 1.83 12.22
N GLY A 51 -9.34 2.26 13.33
CA GLY A 51 -9.99 3.21 14.25
C GLY A 51 -9.84 4.68 13.87
N LYS A 52 -8.93 5.01 12.95
CA LYS A 52 -8.46 6.40 12.72
C LYS A 52 -8.98 7.02 11.44
N THR A 53 -9.36 6.20 10.45
CA THR A 53 -9.64 6.70 9.10
C THR A 53 -11.04 6.58 8.55
N TYR A 54 -11.94 5.90 9.24
CA TYR A 54 -13.31 5.75 8.77
C TYR A 54 -14.09 7.07 8.70
N ARG A 55 -13.53 8.19 9.19
CA ARG A 55 -14.18 9.52 9.14
C ARG A 55 -14.43 10.01 7.71
N ASP A 56 -13.60 9.64 6.73
CA ASP A 56 -13.73 10.07 5.33
C ASP A 56 -14.16 8.94 4.37
N GLY A 57 -14.56 7.77 4.92
CA GLY A 57 -14.89 6.58 4.12
C GLY A 57 -13.70 5.93 3.41
N LYS A 58 -12.47 6.36 3.70
CA LYS A 58 -11.23 5.81 3.14
C LYS A 58 -10.60 4.78 4.07
N LEU A 59 -9.88 3.83 3.48
CA LEU A 59 -9.21 2.76 4.20
C LEU A 59 -7.96 3.26 4.96
N PHE A 60 -7.23 4.23 4.39
CA PHE A 60 -5.96 4.73 4.94
C PHE A 60 -5.91 6.27 5.02
N PRO A 61 -5.22 6.85 6.03
CA PRO A 61 -5.07 8.30 6.15
C PRO A 61 -3.94 8.73 5.23
N MET A 62 -4.27 8.98 3.97
CA MET A 62 -3.28 9.25 2.96
C MET A 62 -2.94 10.74 2.92
N LEU A 63 -1.66 11.05 3.16
CA LEU A 63 -1.09 12.38 2.95
C LEU A 63 -0.81 12.59 1.47
N THR A 64 -0.75 13.84 1.02
CA THR A 64 -0.45 14.18 -0.38
C THR A 64 0.76 13.40 -0.92
N ASN A 65 0.73 13.06 -2.21
CA ASN A 65 1.80 12.28 -2.85
C ASN A 65 3.19 12.91 -2.64
N GLN A 66 3.29 14.24 -2.65
CA GLN A 66 4.52 14.97 -2.36
C GLN A 66 5.05 14.67 -0.94
N ARG A 67 4.21 14.84 0.09
CA ARG A 67 4.59 14.55 1.48
C ARG A 67 4.93 13.08 1.69
N THR A 68 4.16 12.18 1.11
CA THR A 68 4.42 10.73 1.17
C THR A 68 5.80 10.39 0.60
N ASN A 69 6.18 10.97 -0.55
CA ASN A 69 7.51 10.75 -1.12
C ASN A 69 8.63 11.37 -0.27
N SER A 70 8.41 12.53 0.36
CA SER A 70 9.40 13.11 1.29
C SER A 70 9.65 12.20 2.49
N TYR A 71 8.60 11.64 3.10
CA TYR A 71 8.76 10.66 4.19
C TYR A 71 9.45 9.38 3.74
N LEU A 72 9.15 8.90 2.53
CA LEU A 72 9.84 7.73 1.98
C LEU A 72 11.34 7.97 1.81
N LYS A 73 11.76 9.19 1.45
CA LYS A 73 13.17 9.57 1.38
C LYS A 73 13.83 9.60 2.75
N GLU A 74 13.18 10.23 3.72
CA GLU A 74 13.68 10.27 5.11
C GLU A 74 13.86 8.86 5.69
N ILE A 75 12.89 7.96 5.46
CA ILE A 75 13.00 6.55 5.86
C ILE A 75 14.14 5.85 5.10
N ALA A 76 14.31 6.13 3.80
CA ALA A 76 15.42 5.59 3.01
C ALA A 76 16.77 5.99 3.59
N ASP A 77 16.91 7.26 3.97
CA ASP A 77 18.13 7.82 4.57
C ASP A 77 18.44 7.15 5.92
N ILE A 78 17.44 7.00 6.79
CA ILE A 78 17.57 6.30 8.08
C ILE A 78 17.97 4.83 7.88
N CYS A 79 17.40 4.15 6.88
CA CYS A 79 17.70 2.76 6.58
C CYS A 79 18.99 2.57 5.73
N GLY A 80 19.70 3.64 5.36
CA GLY A 80 20.89 3.57 4.51
C GLY A 80 20.64 3.11 3.08
N ILE A 81 19.41 3.26 2.58
CA ILE A 81 19.00 2.86 1.22
C ILE A 81 19.42 3.96 0.25
N LYS A 82 20.48 3.72 -0.54
CA LYS A 82 21.02 4.67 -1.53
C LYS A 82 20.14 4.91 -2.77
N LYS A 83 18.95 4.30 -2.84
CA LYS A 83 18.07 4.37 -4.00
C LYS A 83 16.91 5.32 -3.70
N ASP A 84 16.61 6.24 -4.61
CA ASP A 84 15.45 7.13 -4.49
C ASP A 84 14.15 6.31 -4.39
N LEU A 85 13.62 6.25 -3.16
CA LEU A 85 12.34 5.63 -2.88
C LEU A 85 11.22 6.59 -3.24
N THR A 86 10.49 6.23 -4.30
CA THR A 86 9.22 6.87 -4.64
C THR A 86 8.12 5.83 -4.59
N PHE A 87 6.87 6.29 -4.52
CA PHE A 87 5.70 5.42 -4.62
C PHE A 87 5.72 4.56 -5.89
N HIS A 88 6.31 5.06 -6.98
CA HIS A 88 6.48 4.29 -8.21
C HIS A 88 7.57 3.22 -8.07
N THR A 89 8.71 3.59 -7.48
CA THR A 89 9.86 2.69 -7.28
C THR A 89 9.50 1.49 -6.41
N ALA A 90 8.65 1.67 -5.39
CA ALA A 90 8.17 0.62 -4.48
C ALA A 90 7.47 -0.56 -5.21
N LYS A 91 6.99 -0.34 -6.43
CA LYS A 91 6.34 -1.37 -7.25
C LYS A 91 7.35 -2.32 -7.91
N HIS A 92 8.62 -1.95 -8.04
CA HIS A 92 9.62 -2.76 -8.72
C HIS A 92 9.98 -4.01 -7.89
N ARG A 93 10.10 -5.14 -8.58
CA ARG A 93 10.40 -6.47 -8.00
C ARG A 93 11.65 -6.46 -7.11
N GLU A 94 12.59 -5.57 -7.39
CA GLU A 94 13.84 -5.42 -6.66
C GLU A 94 13.62 -5.04 -5.19
N ILE A 95 12.71 -4.11 -4.89
CA ILE A 95 12.40 -3.71 -3.50
C ILE A 95 11.68 -4.83 -2.75
N ARG A 96 10.80 -5.58 -3.42
CA ARG A 96 10.13 -6.75 -2.82
C ARG A 96 11.12 -7.80 -2.34
N LYS A 97 12.21 -8.02 -3.08
CA LYS A 97 13.25 -8.97 -2.66
C LYS A 97 13.93 -8.53 -1.38
N TYR A 98 14.36 -7.27 -1.28
CA TYR A 98 15.00 -6.77 -0.05
C TYR A 98 14.11 -6.89 1.21
N GLN A 99 12.79 -6.66 1.10
CA GLN A 99 11.87 -6.84 2.22
C GLN A 99 11.66 -8.31 2.62
N ILE A 100 11.70 -9.24 1.66
CA ILE A 100 11.60 -10.69 1.94
C ILE A 100 12.92 -11.18 2.54
N THR A 101 14.06 -10.75 1.99
CA THR A 101 15.39 -11.14 2.48
C THR A 101 15.64 -10.64 3.90
N ASN A 102 15.31 -9.39 4.24
CA ASN A 102 15.45 -8.86 5.62
C ASN A 102 14.42 -9.40 6.62
N ARG A 103 13.46 -10.23 6.18
CA ARG A 103 12.55 -10.97 7.07
C ARG A 103 12.98 -12.42 7.31
N LEU A 104 14.02 -12.87 6.60
CA LEU A 104 14.54 -14.24 6.65
C LEU A 104 15.97 -14.30 7.22
N VAL A 105 16.46 -13.18 7.77
CA VAL A 105 17.69 -13.05 8.55
C VAL A 105 17.32 -12.38 9.86
#